data_AF-C0XQC6-F1
#
_entry.id   AF-C0XQC6-F1
#
_cell.length_a   1.000
_cell.length_b   1.000
_cell.length_c   1.000
_cell.angle_alpha   90.00
_cell.angle_beta   90.00
_cell.angle_gamma   90.00
#
_symmetry.space_group_name_H-M   'P 1'
#
loop_
_entity.id
_entity.type
_entity.pdbx_description
1 polymer ?
#
loop_
_entity_poly.entity_id
_entity_poly.type
_entity_poly.pdbx_seq_one_letter_code
_entity_poly.pdbx_strand_id
1 'polypeptide(L)'
;MSAAAMKNGMLSGFDAWMKQWDTGWTTLPQTFGVSAWFFAIPLALATAWAARYYLAKDAARPKVTLEQPWYKKALHPYAAGALIGLLGVIAWPLSAATGRNDGLGITTPSAHAISFVATGEEKFFNWGTLLVIGLFIGAFIAAKVSGEFRVRVPDATTTVRAIVGGIGMGVGAAVAGGCTVGNGMVQTSLFSYQGWVALGFIALGVFVGAKIWLKPSAAATQGTYSTDDSIRSAEDAVIGGAPRSGGFQVATGLITVPTAQERATKARPIGPGRYKLDTLGAVCPFPLIEAKDAIAELDDGEKLVIDFDCTQATESIPQWAADNGHGIEDFAQNRDAGWEITVVKNAAR
;
A
#
# COMPACT_ATOMS: atom_id res chain seq x y z
N MET A 1 9.88 10.90 14.13
CA MET A 1 11.12 11.34 14.83
C MET A 1 11.97 12.28 13.98
N SER A 2 12.38 11.92 12.76
CA SER A 2 13.14 12.81 11.85
C SER A 2 12.45 14.18 11.63
N ALA A 3 11.14 14.18 11.39
CA ALA A 3 10.37 15.43 11.28
C ALA A 3 10.36 16.27 12.57
N ALA A 4 10.37 15.63 13.75
CA ALA A 4 10.46 16.33 15.03
C ALA A 4 11.86 16.94 15.24
N ALA A 5 12.91 16.21 14.85
CA ALA A 5 14.29 16.71 14.90
C ALA A 5 14.48 17.94 13.98
N MET A 6 13.88 17.91 12.79
CA MET A 6 13.92 19.02 11.83
C MET A 6 13.10 20.24 12.26
N LYS A 7 11.89 20.04 12.82
CA LYS A 7 11.02 21.18 13.14
C LYS A 7 11.27 21.77 14.52
N ASN A 8 11.53 20.92 15.51
CA ASN A 8 11.54 21.30 16.93
C ASN A 8 12.83 20.91 17.64
N GLY A 9 13.75 20.20 16.97
CA GLY A 9 14.94 19.63 17.60
C GLY A 9 16.26 20.19 17.05
N MET A 10 17.30 19.36 17.14
CA MET A 10 18.69 19.72 16.79
C MET A 10 18.88 20.13 15.33
N LEU A 11 18.00 19.73 14.42
CA LEU A 11 18.08 20.04 12.99
C LEU A 11 17.23 21.27 12.59
N SER A 12 16.63 21.97 13.55
CA SER A 12 15.85 23.19 13.31
C SER A 12 16.64 24.31 12.62
N GLY A 13 17.94 24.42 12.90
CA GLY A 13 18.82 25.36 12.19
C GLY A 13 18.94 25.06 10.69
N PHE A 14 18.98 23.78 10.32
CA PHE A 14 19.02 23.37 8.90
C PHE A 14 17.67 23.61 8.21
N ASP A 15 16.56 23.32 8.89
CA ASP A 15 15.22 23.61 8.37
C ASP A 15 15.01 25.12 8.14
N ALA A 16 15.45 25.96 9.08
CA ALA A 16 15.41 27.41 8.95
C ALA A 16 16.30 27.92 7.79
N TRP A 17 17.51 27.38 7.66
CA TRP A 17 18.40 27.71 6.55
C TRP A 17 17.81 27.33 5.19
N MET A 18 17.16 26.16 5.08
CA MET A 18 16.48 25.77 3.83
C MET A 18 15.30 26.71 3.50
N LYS A 19 14.56 27.15 4.52
CA LYS A 19 13.42 28.06 4.37
C LYS A 19 13.78 29.50 4.06
N GLN A 20 15.05 29.90 4.17
CA GLN A 20 15.48 31.24 3.74
C GLN A 20 15.30 31.46 2.22
N TRP A 21 15.19 30.36 1.45
CA TRP A 21 14.96 30.36 0.01
C TRP A 21 13.47 30.36 -0.35
N ASP A 22 12.58 30.51 0.63
CA ASP A 22 11.14 30.63 0.38
C ASP A 22 10.86 31.93 -0.38
N THR A 23 10.26 31.78 -1.56
CA THR A 23 9.94 32.90 -2.45
C THR A 23 8.71 33.68 -1.97
N GLY A 24 7.98 33.19 -0.96
CA GLY A 24 6.78 33.84 -0.40
C GLY A 24 5.59 33.84 -1.36
N TRP A 25 5.64 33.03 -2.42
CA TRP A 25 4.57 32.97 -3.42
C TRP A 25 3.33 32.32 -2.81
N THR A 26 2.20 32.99 -2.98
CA THR A 26 0.95 32.57 -2.34
C THR A 26 0.15 31.61 -3.24
N THR A 27 -1.10 31.93 -3.55
CA THR A 27 -1.99 31.06 -4.32
C THR A 27 -2.28 31.69 -5.68
N LEU A 28 -2.52 30.86 -6.71
CA LEU A 28 -2.88 31.32 -8.06
C LEU A 28 -4.03 32.35 -8.04
N PRO A 29 -5.14 32.16 -7.28
CA PRO A 29 -6.22 33.14 -7.20
C PRO A 29 -5.75 34.51 -6.70
N GLN A 30 -4.86 34.54 -5.71
CA GLN A 30 -4.33 35.78 -5.16
C GLN A 30 -3.40 36.49 -6.15
N THR A 31 -2.57 35.75 -6.88
CA THR A 31 -1.67 36.33 -7.90
C THR A 31 -2.44 36.95 -9.07
N PHE A 32 -3.53 36.32 -9.51
CA PHE A 32 -4.36 36.84 -10.59
C PHE A 32 -5.44 37.83 -10.12
N GLY A 33 -5.61 38.03 -8.81
CA GLY A 33 -6.66 38.89 -8.25
C GLY A 33 -8.08 38.42 -8.57
N VAL A 34 -8.26 37.13 -8.89
CA VAL A 34 -9.55 36.54 -9.25
C VAL A 34 -10.08 35.66 -8.12
N SER A 35 -11.40 35.47 -8.09
CA SER A 35 -12.03 34.58 -7.13
C SER A 35 -11.52 33.14 -7.27
N ALA A 36 -11.27 32.46 -6.15
CA ALA A 36 -10.87 31.05 -6.13
C ALA A 36 -11.88 30.13 -6.84
N TRP A 37 -13.16 30.53 -6.86
CA TRP A 37 -14.22 29.82 -7.59
C TRP A 37 -13.97 29.70 -9.09
N PHE A 38 -13.23 30.64 -9.69
CA PHE A 38 -12.84 30.57 -11.10
C PHE A 38 -11.96 29.35 -11.40
N PHE A 39 -11.19 28.87 -10.44
CA PHE A 39 -10.39 27.65 -10.56
C PHE A 39 -11.12 26.42 -10.01
N ALA A 40 -11.81 26.58 -8.88
CA ALA A 40 -12.48 25.49 -8.19
C ALA A 40 -13.64 24.89 -9.01
N ILE A 41 -14.48 25.72 -9.66
CA ILE A 41 -15.64 25.23 -10.43
C ILE A 41 -15.18 24.41 -11.65
N PRO A 42 -14.28 24.91 -12.52
CA PRO A 42 -13.80 24.10 -13.64
C PRO A 42 -13.10 22.82 -13.19
N LEU A 43 -12.29 22.87 -12.12
CA LEU A 43 -11.64 21.68 -11.58
C LEU A 43 -12.67 20.66 -11.07
N ALA A 44 -13.70 21.11 -10.34
CA ALA A 44 -14.77 20.24 -9.85
C ALA A 44 -15.60 19.63 -10.99
N LEU A 45 -15.90 20.40 -12.04
CA LEU A 45 -16.60 19.88 -13.22
C LEU A 45 -15.74 18.87 -13.99
N ALA A 46 -14.44 19.16 -14.15
CA ALA A 46 -13.49 18.25 -14.80
C ALA A 46 -13.32 16.95 -14.01
N THR A 47 -13.22 17.01 -12.68
CA THR A 47 -13.13 15.81 -11.84
C THR A 47 -14.43 15.02 -11.84
N ALA A 48 -15.59 15.67 -11.80
CA ALA A 48 -16.89 15.00 -11.91
C ALA A 48 -17.07 14.32 -13.27
N TRP A 49 -16.68 15.00 -14.35
CA TRP A 49 -16.68 14.42 -15.70
C TRP A 49 -15.74 13.22 -15.81
N ALA A 50 -14.49 13.35 -15.32
CA ALA A 50 -13.52 12.27 -15.33
C ALA A 50 -14.00 11.08 -14.50
N ALA A 51 -14.52 11.32 -13.28
CA ALA A 51 -15.10 10.27 -12.43
C ALA A 51 -16.24 9.55 -13.15
N ARG A 52 -17.17 10.27 -13.77
CA ARG A 52 -18.25 9.67 -14.56
C ARG A 52 -17.72 8.85 -15.75
N TYR A 53 -16.72 9.36 -16.46
CA TYR A 53 -16.10 8.69 -17.60
C TYR A 53 -15.43 7.37 -17.20
N TYR A 54 -14.63 7.38 -16.13
CA TYR A 54 -13.95 6.18 -15.64
C TYR A 54 -14.94 5.20 -14.99
N LEU A 55 -15.93 5.67 -14.23
CA LEU A 55 -16.99 4.81 -13.70
C LEU A 55 -17.79 4.10 -14.81
N ALA A 56 -18.09 4.79 -15.91
CA ALA A 56 -18.76 4.18 -17.06
C ALA A 56 -17.89 3.11 -17.74
N LYS A 57 -16.58 3.35 -17.83
CA LYS A 57 -15.62 2.35 -18.35
C LYS A 57 -15.47 1.15 -17.42
N ASP A 58 -15.38 1.39 -16.12
CA ASP A 58 -15.24 0.32 -15.11
C ASP A 58 -16.52 -0.51 -14.99
N ALA A 59 -17.69 0.08 -15.26
CA ALA A 59 -18.95 -0.65 -15.35
C ALA A 59 -19.01 -1.61 -16.54
N ALA A 60 -18.26 -1.33 -17.62
CA ALA A 60 -18.18 -2.19 -18.80
C ALA A 60 -17.16 -3.34 -18.64
N ARG A 61 -16.32 -3.31 -17.61
CA ARG A 61 -15.33 -4.36 -17.33
C ARG A 61 -15.98 -5.51 -16.55
N PRO A 62 -15.50 -6.76 -16.77
CA PRO A 62 -15.90 -7.87 -15.93
C PRO A 62 -15.52 -7.57 -14.47
N LYS A 63 -16.46 -7.79 -13.55
CA LYS A 63 -16.26 -7.62 -12.11
C LYS A 63 -16.28 -8.98 -11.44
N VAL A 64 -15.25 -9.23 -10.64
CA VAL A 64 -15.21 -10.40 -9.77
C VAL A 64 -15.74 -9.97 -8.41
N THR A 65 -16.94 -10.40 -8.07
CA THR A 65 -17.52 -10.14 -6.74
C THR A 65 -17.20 -11.32 -5.84
N LEU A 66 -16.33 -11.09 -4.88
CA LEU A 66 -16.10 -12.01 -3.78
C LEU A 66 -17.26 -11.88 -2.79
N GLU A 67 -17.88 -13.00 -2.41
CA GLU A 67 -18.96 -12.99 -1.42
C GLU A 67 -18.38 -12.66 -0.04
N GLN A 68 -18.44 -11.38 0.33
CA GLN A 68 -17.99 -10.90 1.63
C GLN A 68 -19.05 -10.00 2.29
N PRO A 69 -19.14 -10.02 3.64
CA PRO A 69 -19.96 -9.08 4.38
C PRO A 69 -19.59 -7.63 4.09
N TRP A 70 -20.58 -6.73 4.13
CA TRP A 70 -20.40 -5.31 3.76
C TRP A 70 -19.29 -4.58 4.54
N TYR A 71 -19.03 -4.96 5.79
CA TYR A 71 -18.01 -4.36 6.66
C TYR A 71 -16.59 -4.88 6.39
N LYS A 72 -16.44 -5.99 5.66
CA LYS A 72 -15.14 -6.52 5.19
C LYS A 72 -14.78 -6.03 3.80
N LYS A 73 -15.75 -5.50 3.06
CA LYS A 73 -15.54 -5.02 1.70
C LYS A 73 -14.79 -3.69 1.71
N ALA A 74 -13.74 -3.56 0.90
CA ALA A 74 -13.06 -2.29 0.75
C ALA A 74 -14.01 -1.23 0.16
N LEU A 75 -13.87 0.00 0.65
CA LEU A 75 -14.64 1.13 0.13
C LEU A 75 -14.19 1.44 -1.31
N HIS A 76 -15.16 1.67 -2.20
CA HIS A 76 -14.86 2.09 -3.57
C HIS A 76 -13.98 3.35 -3.55
N PRO A 77 -12.89 3.44 -4.35
CA PRO A 77 -11.95 4.56 -4.31
C PRO A 77 -12.58 5.95 -4.41
N TYR A 78 -13.55 6.15 -5.30
CA TYR A 78 -14.30 7.42 -5.39
C TYR A 78 -15.13 7.74 -4.13
N ALA A 79 -15.75 6.73 -3.51
CA ALA A 79 -16.49 6.93 -2.26
C ALA A 79 -15.53 7.27 -1.10
N ALA A 80 -14.42 6.56 -0.99
CA ALA A 80 -13.36 6.86 -0.03
C ALA A 80 -12.81 8.28 -0.25
N GLY A 81 -12.54 8.68 -1.49
CA GLY A 81 -12.08 10.02 -1.84
C GLY A 81 -13.09 11.11 -1.47
N ALA A 82 -14.38 10.90 -1.73
CA ALA A 82 -15.45 11.82 -1.34
C ALA A 82 -15.57 11.96 0.19
N LEU A 83 -15.48 10.85 0.93
CA LEU A 83 -15.49 10.85 2.38
C LEU A 83 -14.28 11.57 2.98
N ILE A 84 -13.08 11.31 2.46
CA ILE A 84 -11.86 12.00 2.89
C ILE A 84 -11.95 13.51 2.57
N GLY A 85 -12.48 13.88 1.40
CA GLY A 85 -12.73 15.27 1.04
C GLY A 85 -13.70 15.97 2.00
N LEU A 86 -14.82 15.32 2.32
CA LEU A 86 -15.79 15.82 3.29
C LEU A 86 -15.15 15.98 4.68
N LEU A 87 -14.39 14.99 5.13
CA LEU A 87 -13.63 15.06 6.38
C LEU A 87 -12.62 16.20 6.36
N GLY A 88 -11.96 16.46 5.23
CA GLY A 88 -11.07 17.60 5.04
C GLY A 88 -11.78 18.94 5.20
N VAL A 89 -12.98 19.09 4.64
CA VAL A 89 -13.81 20.30 4.78
C VAL A 89 -14.23 20.50 6.23
N ILE A 90 -14.60 19.44 6.95
CA ILE A 90 -15.00 19.51 8.37
C ILE A 90 -13.79 19.76 9.28
N ALA A 91 -12.64 19.16 8.95
CA ALA A 91 -11.40 19.27 9.72
C ALA A 91 -10.91 20.72 9.82
N TRP A 92 -11.08 21.52 8.77
CA TRP A 92 -10.53 22.88 8.74
C TRP A 92 -11.16 23.84 9.76
N PRO A 93 -12.50 24.02 9.84
CA PRO A 93 -13.11 24.87 10.86
C PRO A 93 -12.88 24.33 12.28
N LEU A 94 -12.82 23.00 12.46
CA LEU A 94 -12.50 22.41 13.76
C LEU A 94 -11.05 22.70 14.19
N SER A 95 -10.09 22.61 13.25
CA SER A 95 -8.70 22.98 13.47
C SER A 95 -8.57 24.48 13.76
N ALA A 96 -9.25 25.33 12.99
CA ALA A 96 -9.26 26.78 13.16
C ALA A 96 -9.85 27.21 14.51
N ALA A 97 -10.92 26.56 14.96
CA ALA A 97 -11.53 26.80 16.28
C ALA A 97 -10.56 26.54 17.45
N THR A 98 -9.54 25.70 17.24
CA THR A 98 -8.48 25.44 18.25
C THR A 98 -7.25 26.34 18.09
N GLY A 99 -7.31 27.35 17.21
CA GLY A 99 -6.21 28.29 16.96
C GLY A 99 -5.21 27.84 15.89
N ARG A 100 -5.47 26.71 15.19
CA ARG A 100 -4.63 26.23 14.09
C ARG A 100 -5.33 26.47 12.74
N ASN A 101 -4.91 27.50 12.02
CA ASN A 101 -5.41 27.81 10.67
C ASN A 101 -4.75 26.96 9.59
N ASP A 102 -4.80 25.64 9.75
CA ASP A 102 -4.19 24.69 8.82
C ASP A 102 -5.07 23.43 8.72
N GLY A 103 -5.04 22.80 7.55
CA GLY A 103 -5.90 21.67 7.21
C GLY A 103 -5.37 20.31 7.70
N LEU A 104 -5.80 19.25 7.01
CA LEU A 104 -5.31 17.90 7.24
C LEU A 104 -3.80 17.82 6.95
N GLY A 105 -3.05 17.28 7.90
CA GLY A 105 -1.61 17.10 7.77
C GLY A 105 -1.11 16.09 8.78
N ILE A 106 -0.08 15.33 8.40
CA ILE A 106 0.50 14.27 9.24
C ILE A 106 1.86 14.68 9.79
N THR A 107 2.72 15.30 8.97
CA THR A 107 4.11 15.59 9.36
C THR A 107 4.24 16.47 10.60
N THR A 108 3.57 17.63 10.61
CA THR A 108 3.66 18.58 11.74
C THR A 108 3.02 18.00 13.00
N PRO A 109 1.81 17.42 12.95
CA PRO A 109 1.24 16.80 14.14
C PRO A 109 2.00 15.60 14.67
N SER A 110 2.57 14.75 13.80
CA SER A 110 3.45 13.65 14.25
C SER A 110 4.73 14.18 14.89
N ALA A 111 5.27 15.31 14.41
CA ALA A 111 6.38 15.97 15.08
C ALA A 111 5.97 16.50 16.47
N HIS A 112 4.79 17.10 16.59
CA HIS A 112 4.26 17.58 17.86
C HIS A 112 3.97 16.44 18.83
N ALA A 113 3.41 15.31 18.38
CA ALA A 113 3.20 14.13 19.22
C ALA A 113 4.52 13.65 19.85
N ILE A 114 5.58 13.55 19.05
CA ILE A 114 6.91 13.17 19.55
C ILE A 114 7.51 14.24 20.46
N SER A 115 7.37 15.52 20.12
CA SER A 115 7.84 16.63 20.96
C SER A 115 7.11 16.69 22.29
N PHE A 116 5.80 16.46 22.33
CA PHE A 116 5.02 16.37 23.56
C PHE A 116 5.50 15.25 24.47
N VAL A 117 5.72 14.05 23.92
CA VAL A 117 6.26 12.92 24.68
C VAL A 117 7.69 13.21 25.20
N ALA A 118 8.49 13.94 24.43
CA ALA A 118 9.87 14.24 24.79
C ALA A 118 10.02 15.40 25.79
N THR A 119 9.20 16.45 25.69
CA THR A 119 9.36 17.68 26.49
C THR A 119 8.25 17.92 27.51
N GLY A 120 7.11 17.23 27.39
CA GLY A 120 5.95 17.41 28.26
C GLY A 120 5.19 18.74 28.04
N GLU A 121 5.54 19.53 27.03
CA GLU A 121 4.96 20.85 26.82
C GLU A 121 3.57 20.79 26.18
N GLU A 122 2.56 21.35 26.85
CA GLU A 122 1.17 21.35 26.41
C GLU A 122 0.95 22.00 25.04
N LYS A 123 1.82 22.93 24.62
CA LYS A 123 1.75 23.59 23.29
C LYS A 123 1.78 22.59 22.12
N PHE A 124 2.39 21.42 22.32
CA PHE A 124 2.46 20.36 21.32
C PHE A 124 1.25 19.43 21.38
N PHE A 125 0.45 19.47 22.46
CA PHE A 125 -0.80 18.73 22.58
C PHE A 125 -1.96 19.56 22.02
N ASN A 126 -2.14 19.51 20.70
CA ASN A 126 -3.16 20.29 20.00
C ASN A 126 -4.05 19.41 19.11
N TRP A 127 -5.00 20.04 18.42
CA TRP A 127 -5.95 19.37 17.53
C TRP A 127 -5.28 18.44 16.50
N GLY A 128 -4.15 18.87 15.93
CA GLY A 128 -3.40 18.03 14.99
C GLY A 128 -2.88 16.76 15.66
N THR A 129 -2.28 16.89 16.85
CA THR A 129 -1.74 15.74 17.60
C THR A 129 -2.84 14.73 17.92
N LEU A 130 -4.00 15.22 18.36
CA LEU A 130 -5.19 14.39 18.58
C LEU A 130 -5.68 13.72 17.30
N LEU A 131 -5.61 14.40 16.14
CA LEU A 131 -5.96 13.81 14.86
C LEU A 131 -5.05 12.62 14.50
N VAL A 132 -3.73 12.75 14.70
CA VAL A 132 -2.79 11.64 14.41
C VAL A 132 -3.03 10.46 15.35
N ILE A 133 -3.25 10.72 16.65
CA ILE A 133 -3.59 9.66 17.61
C ILE A 133 -4.92 8.99 17.23
N GLY A 134 -5.94 9.78 16.88
CA GLY A 134 -7.23 9.30 16.42
C GLY A 134 -7.14 8.47 15.14
N LEU A 135 -6.24 8.82 14.22
CA LEU A 135 -5.97 8.05 13.01
C LEU A 135 -5.41 6.66 13.34
N PHE A 136 -4.48 6.55 14.29
CA PHE A 136 -3.96 5.24 14.72
C PHE A 136 -5.03 4.38 15.40
N ILE A 137 -5.81 4.96 16.30
CA ILE A 137 -6.89 4.25 17.00
C ILE A 137 -7.98 3.82 16.01
N GLY A 138 -8.37 4.72 15.10
CA GLY A 138 -9.36 4.45 14.07
C GLY A 138 -8.92 3.34 13.11
N ALA A 139 -7.66 3.38 12.65
CA ALA A 139 -7.09 2.33 11.81
C ALA A 139 -7.03 0.98 12.51
N PHE A 140 -6.70 0.96 13.81
CA PHE A 140 -6.67 -0.27 14.61
C PHE A 140 -8.06 -0.89 14.80
N ILE A 141 -9.07 -0.06 15.13
CA ILE A 141 -10.45 -0.51 15.27
C ILE A 141 -10.97 -1.03 13.92
N ALA A 142 -10.73 -0.28 12.83
CA ALA A 142 -11.12 -0.68 11.49
C ALA A 142 -10.51 -2.04 11.11
N ALA A 143 -9.20 -2.23 11.30
CA ALA A 143 -8.50 -3.48 11.00
C ALA A 143 -9.02 -4.67 11.83
N LYS A 144 -9.42 -4.46 13.09
CA LYS A 144 -10.03 -5.52 13.91
C LYS A 144 -11.45 -5.87 13.47
N VAL A 145 -12.25 -4.88 13.10
CA VAL A 145 -13.64 -5.09 12.64
C VAL A 145 -13.66 -5.76 11.27
N SER A 146 -12.74 -5.40 10.36
CA SER A 146 -12.61 -6.07 9.05
C SER A 146 -12.01 -7.47 9.15
N GLY A 147 -11.37 -7.81 10.28
CA GLY A 147 -10.65 -9.08 10.46
C GLY A 147 -9.34 -9.13 9.67
N GLU A 148 -8.76 -7.96 9.38
CA GLU A 148 -7.50 -7.79 8.64
C GLU A 148 -6.31 -7.50 9.56
N PHE A 149 -6.54 -7.44 10.88
CA PHE A 149 -5.47 -7.18 11.84
C PHE A 149 -4.51 -8.36 11.93
N ARG A 150 -3.28 -8.14 11.48
CA ARG A 150 -2.16 -9.07 11.61
C ARG A 150 -0.90 -8.34 12.04
N VAL A 151 -0.19 -8.89 13.03
CA VAL A 151 1.13 -8.40 13.41
C VAL A 151 2.16 -8.99 12.45
N ARG A 152 2.87 -8.11 11.74
CA ARG A 152 3.92 -8.47 10.79
C ARG A 152 5.27 -8.05 11.34
N VAL A 153 6.23 -8.96 11.31
CA VAL A 153 7.62 -8.68 11.67
C VAL A 153 8.45 -8.75 10.39
N PRO A 154 8.89 -7.61 9.83
CA PRO A 154 9.71 -7.60 8.62
C PRO A 154 11.10 -8.19 8.87
N ASP A 155 11.72 -8.72 7.82
CA ASP A 155 13.12 -9.12 7.84
C ASP A 155 14.06 -7.92 8.12
N ALA A 156 15.31 -8.22 8.48
CA ALA A 156 16.28 -7.19 8.83
C ALA A 156 16.55 -6.19 7.69
N THR A 157 16.57 -6.64 6.44
CA THR A 157 16.86 -5.78 5.29
C THR A 157 15.69 -4.84 5.01
N THR A 158 14.45 -5.35 5.07
CA THR A 158 13.24 -4.55 4.95
C THR A 158 13.13 -3.54 6.08
N THR A 159 13.47 -3.93 7.31
CA THR A 159 13.51 -3.03 8.47
C THR A 159 14.46 -1.86 8.24
N VAL A 160 15.69 -2.13 7.81
CA VAL A 160 16.67 -1.07 7.54
C VAL A 160 16.19 -0.16 6.41
N ARG A 161 15.67 -0.71 5.31
CA ARG A 161 15.12 0.08 4.19
C ARG A 161 13.95 0.96 4.64
N ALA A 162 13.05 0.45 5.47
CA ALA A 162 11.91 1.19 6.01
C ALA A 162 12.36 2.32 6.95
N ILE A 163 13.37 2.10 7.79
CA ILE A 163 13.94 3.14 8.68
C ILE A 163 14.58 4.25 7.85
N VAL A 164 15.44 3.89 6.89
CA VAL A 164 16.12 4.86 6.01
C VAL A 164 15.09 5.65 5.20
N GLY A 165 14.09 4.97 4.63
CA GLY A 165 12.99 5.60 3.92
C GLY A 165 12.18 6.55 4.80
N GLY A 166 11.83 6.14 6.02
CA GLY A 166 11.10 6.96 6.99
C GLY A 166 11.86 8.20 7.46
N ILE A 167 13.19 8.08 7.63
CA ILE A 167 14.06 9.24 7.90
C ILE A 167 14.00 10.21 6.71
N GLY A 168 14.22 9.70 5.49
CA GLY A 168 14.17 10.50 4.26
C GLY A 168 12.82 11.20 4.05
N MET A 169 11.71 10.50 4.27
CA MET A 169 10.36 11.07 4.21
C MET A 169 10.15 12.16 5.25
N GLY A 170 10.60 11.97 6.49
CA GLY A 170 10.43 12.97 7.54
C GLY A 170 11.30 14.21 7.35
N VAL A 171 12.53 14.06 6.86
CA VAL A 171 13.39 15.19 6.49
C VAL A 171 12.80 15.91 5.27
N GLY A 172 12.48 15.19 4.20
CA GLY A 172 11.91 15.74 2.98
C GLY A 172 10.59 16.48 3.21
N ALA A 173 9.69 15.91 4.02
CA ALA A 173 8.42 16.56 4.34
C ALA A 173 8.57 17.77 5.29
N ALA A 174 9.63 17.84 6.10
CA ALA A 174 9.93 19.03 6.89
C ALA A 174 10.43 20.17 6.00
N VAL A 175 11.42 19.88 5.14
CA VAL A 175 12.00 20.83 4.18
C VAL A 175 10.95 21.34 3.19
N ALA A 176 10.14 20.44 2.63
CA ALA A 176 9.10 20.79 1.65
C ALA A 176 7.87 21.49 2.29
N GLY A 177 7.87 21.71 3.60
CA GLY A 177 6.75 22.34 4.31
C GLY A 177 5.49 21.47 4.45
N GLY A 178 5.47 20.25 3.91
CA GLY A 178 4.31 19.36 3.95
C GLY A 178 4.58 17.96 3.41
N CYS A 179 3.71 17.01 3.78
CA CYS A 179 3.67 15.67 3.19
C CYS A 179 2.75 15.61 1.97
N THR A 180 2.55 14.41 1.41
CA THR A 180 1.58 14.15 0.35
C THR A 180 0.16 14.60 0.71
N VAL A 181 -0.29 14.43 1.95
CA VAL A 181 -1.61 14.93 2.40
C VAL A 181 -1.63 16.46 2.48
N GLY A 182 -0.64 17.07 3.13
CA GLY A 182 -0.60 18.53 3.29
C GLY A 182 -0.40 19.26 1.97
N ASN A 183 0.68 18.96 1.26
CA ASN A 183 1.01 19.62 -0.01
C ASN A 183 0.17 19.09 -1.18
N GLY A 184 -0.02 17.78 -1.26
CA GLY A 184 -0.65 17.15 -2.44
C GLY A 184 -2.19 17.15 -2.41
N MET A 185 -2.83 17.12 -1.25
CA MET A 185 -4.29 17.17 -1.13
C MET A 185 -4.79 18.55 -0.70
N VAL A 186 -4.25 19.12 0.39
CA VAL A 186 -4.75 20.40 0.93
C VAL A 186 -4.27 21.59 0.09
N GLN A 187 -2.95 21.77 -0.10
CA GLN A 187 -2.41 22.95 -0.77
C GLN A 187 -2.76 23.02 -2.28
N THR A 188 -2.88 21.87 -2.95
CA THR A 188 -3.35 21.81 -4.35
C THR A 188 -4.82 22.22 -4.48
N SER A 189 -5.67 21.84 -3.52
CA SER A 189 -7.08 22.28 -3.46
C SER A 189 -7.22 23.79 -3.24
N LEU A 190 -6.23 24.40 -2.56
CA LEU A 190 -6.11 25.86 -2.36
C LEU A 190 -5.42 26.57 -3.54
N PHE A 191 -5.06 25.85 -4.60
CA PHE A 191 -4.35 26.37 -5.76
C PHE A 191 -3.04 27.10 -5.40
N SER A 192 -2.32 26.59 -4.41
CA SER A 192 -1.01 27.09 -3.98
C SER A 192 0.12 26.65 -4.92
N TYR A 193 1.06 27.55 -5.25
CA TYR A 193 2.25 27.21 -6.04
C TYR A 193 3.07 26.11 -5.36
N GLN A 194 3.23 26.19 -4.03
CA GLN A 194 3.91 25.17 -3.24
C GLN A 194 3.26 23.80 -3.43
N GLY A 195 1.94 23.73 -3.36
CA GLY A 195 1.19 22.47 -3.50
C GLY A 195 1.41 21.80 -4.86
N TRP A 196 1.29 22.57 -5.96
CA TRP A 196 1.45 22.05 -7.32
C TRP A 196 2.89 21.64 -7.64
N VAL A 197 3.88 22.45 -7.25
CA VAL A 197 5.29 22.12 -7.44
C VAL A 197 5.65 20.89 -6.61
N ALA A 198 5.28 20.86 -5.33
CA ALA A 198 5.53 19.72 -4.46
C ALA A 198 4.87 18.45 -5.00
N LEU A 199 3.63 18.51 -5.48
CA LEU A 199 2.95 17.37 -6.09
C LEU A 199 3.72 16.82 -7.30
N GLY A 200 4.23 17.70 -8.18
CA GLY A 200 5.03 17.31 -9.34
C GLY A 200 6.33 16.59 -8.96
N PHE A 201 7.08 17.12 -7.99
CA PHE A 201 8.31 16.50 -7.51
C PHE A 201 8.07 15.22 -6.69
N ILE A 202 6.98 15.16 -5.93
CA ILE A 202 6.55 13.92 -5.25
C ILE A 202 6.25 12.84 -6.29
N ALA A 203 5.47 13.17 -7.34
CA ALA A 203 5.16 12.23 -8.41
C ALA A 203 6.43 11.76 -9.15
N LEU A 204 7.36 12.67 -9.45
CA LEU A 204 8.64 12.33 -10.05
C LEU A 204 9.48 11.42 -9.13
N GLY A 205 9.53 11.73 -7.83
CA GLY A 205 10.25 10.92 -6.84
C GLY A 205 9.69 9.50 -6.74
N VAL A 206 8.36 9.36 -6.68
CA VAL A 206 7.68 8.07 -6.69
C VAL A 206 7.94 7.32 -8.00
N PHE A 207 7.90 8.01 -9.15
CA PHE A 207 8.18 7.39 -10.45
C PHE A 207 9.62 6.86 -10.56
N VAL A 208 10.61 7.68 -10.17
CA VAL A 208 12.02 7.28 -10.17
C VAL A 208 12.26 6.15 -9.18
N GLY A 209 11.71 6.25 -7.97
CA GLY A 209 11.79 5.20 -6.94
C GLY A 209 11.19 3.89 -7.43
N ALA A 210 9.98 3.93 -7.99
CA ALA A 210 9.31 2.78 -8.57
C ALA A 210 10.14 2.13 -9.68
N LYS A 211 10.71 2.93 -10.59
CA LYS A 211 11.52 2.41 -11.70
C LYS A 211 12.83 1.75 -11.25
N ILE A 212 13.42 2.23 -10.17
CA ILE A 212 14.67 1.68 -9.62
C ILE A 212 14.39 0.42 -8.80
N TRP A 213 13.31 0.42 -8.00
CA TRP A 213 13.07 -0.58 -6.96
C TRP A 213 12.03 -1.66 -7.30
N LEU A 214 11.09 -1.44 -8.21
CA LEU A 214 10.06 -2.43 -8.57
C LEU A 214 10.54 -3.47 -9.60
N LYS A 215 11.86 -3.74 -9.67
CA LYS A 215 12.37 -4.88 -10.46
C LYS A 215 12.15 -6.17 -9.65
N PRO A 216 11.53 -7.21 -10.23
CA PRO A 216 11.32 -8.46 -9.50
C PRO A 216 12.68 -9.02 -9.07
N SER A 217 12.92 -9.10 -7.76
CA SER A 217 14.01 -9.94 -7.26
C SER A 217 13.59 -11.38 -7.45
N ALA A 218 14.51 -12.24 -7.87
CA ALA A 218 14.28 -13.68 -7.93
C ALA A 218 13.66 -14.11 -6.60
N ALA A 219 12.60 -14.93 -6.65
CA ALA A 219 11.93 -15.48 -5.48
C ALA A 219 13.01 -16.02 -4.55
N ALA A 220 13.32 -15.27 -3.49
CA ALA A 220 14.23 -15.76 -2.49
C ALA A 220 13.45 -16.89 -1.83
N THR A 221 13.93 -18.11 -2.00
CA THR A 221 13.45 -19.32 -1.31
C THR A 221 13.72 -19.27 0.21
N GLN A 222 13.81 -18.07 0.76
CA GLN A 222 13.95 -17.82 2.18
C GLN A 222 12.65 -17.17 2.62
N GLY A 223 11.84 -17.92 3.36
CA GLY A 223 10.59 -17.44 3.93
C GLY A 223 10.79 -16.04 4.51
N THR A 224 10.22 -15.05 3.85
CA THR A 224 10.43 -13.63 4.17
C THR A 224 9.77 -13.25 5.50
N TYR A 225 9.04 -14.19 6.11
CA TYR A 225 8.38 -14.10 7.40
C TYR A 225 8.42 -15.47 8.10
N SER A 226 9.08 -15.56 9.26
CA SER A 226 8.93 -16.73 10.14
C SER A 226 7.72 -16.50 11.06
N THR A 227 6.54 -16.87 10.60
CA THR A 227 5.59 -17.47 11.53
C THR A 227 5.68 -18.96 11.25
N ASP A 228 6.02 -19.77 12.26
CA ASP A 228 5.96 -21.24 12.22
C ASP A 228 4.56 -21.78 11.79
N ASP A 229 3.58 -20.89 11.65
CA ASP A 229 2.27 -21.08 11.06
C ASP A 229 2.19 -20.53 9.61
N SER A 230 3.09 -20.93 8.70
CA SER A 230 2.67 -20.97 7.29
C SER A 230 1.47 -21.91 7.27
N ILE A 231 0.30 -21.32 6.98
CA ILE A 231 -1.01 -21.93 7.13
C ILE A 231 -0.93 -23.30 6.44
N ARG A 232 -1.08 -24.38 7.22
CA ARG A 232 -1.29 -25.70 6.65
C ARG A 232 -2.60 -25.62 5.87
N SER A 233 -2.54 -25.36 4.57
CA SER A 233 -3.72 -25.50 3.71
C SER A 233 -4.17 -26.96 3.76
N ALA A 234 -5.45 -27.22 3.50
CA ALA A 234 -5.96 -28.60 3.42
C ALA A 234 -5.13 -29.46 2.44
N GLU A 235 -4.49 -28.82 1.46
CA GLU A 235 -3.61 -29.43 0.47
C GLU A 235 -2.17 -29.70 0.99
N ASP A 236 -1.68 -28.95 1.99
CA ASP A 236 -0.41 -29.28 2.68
C ASP A 236 -0.54 -30.54 3.53
N ALA A 237 -1.76 -30.84 4.01
CA ALA A 237 -2.05 -32.07 4.74
C ALA A 237 -1.96 -33.32 3.86
N VAL A 238 -2.18 -33.19 2.54
CA VAL A 238 -2.11 -34.31 1.58
C VAL A 238 -0.65 -34.77 1.39
N ILE A 239 0.32 -33.87 1.55
CA ILE A 239 1.75 -34.18 1.40
C ILE A 239 2.36 -34.75 2.71
N GLY A 240 1.77 -34.45 3.87
CA GLY A 240 2.25 -34.92 5.18
C GLY A 240 1.99 -36.40 5.52
N GLY A 241 1.31 -37.13 4.64
CA GLY A 241 0.84 -38.51 4.86
C GLY A 241 1.79 -39.64 4.45
N ALA A 242 3.08 -39.38 4.24
CA ALA A 242 4.04 -40.46 3.95
C ALA A 242 4.51 -41.14 5.26
N PRO A 243 4.50 -42.49 5.37
CA PRO A 243 4.93 -43.16 6.60
C PRO A 243 6.42 -42.91 6.83
N ARG A 244 6.78 -42.45 8.03
CA ARG A 244 8.18 -42.43 8.49
C ARG A 244 8.66 -43.86 8.69
N SER A 245 9.13 -44.51 7.63
CA SER A 245 9.93 -45.74 7.76
C SER A 245 11.37 -45.35 8.06
N GLY A 246 11.82 -45.66 9.30
CA GLY A 246 13.24 -45.67 9.63
C GLY A 246 13.97 -46.67 8.75
N GLY A 247 15.07 -46.25 8.14
CA GLY A 247 15.87 -47.08 7.25
C GLY A 247 17.22 -46.45 6.95
N PHE A 248 18.26 -47.18 7.33
CA PHE A 248 19.68 -46.89 7.18
C PHE A 248 20.07 -46.60 5.72
N GLN A 249 20.84 -45.53 5.48
CA GLN A 249 21.33 -45.14 4.15
C GLN A 249 22.48 -46.07 3.74
N VAL A 250 22.27 -46.88 2.70
CA VAL A 250 23.37 -47.55 1.98
C VAL A 250 23.45 -46.95 0.59
N ALA A 251 24.60 -46.33 0.29
CA ALA A 251 24.91 -45.80 -1.02
C ALA A 251 24.99 -46.94 -2.04
N THR A 252 24.13 -46.91 -3.04
CA THR A 252 24.33 -47.70 -4.26
C THR A 252 24.01 -46.79 -5.44
N GLY A 253 25.05 -46.49 -6.22
CA GLY A 253 24.93 -45.66 -7.41
C GLY A 253 24.00 -46.31 -8.43
N LEU A 254 23.02 -45.54 -8.90
CA LEU A 254 22.27 -45.84 -10.10
C LEU A 254 22.20 -44.55 -10.92
N ILE A 255 22.61 -44.65 -12.18
CA ILE A 255 22.50 -43.63 -13.21
C ILE A 255 21.00 -43.34 -13.40
N THR A 256 20.52 -42.22 -12.87
CA THR A 256 19.17 -41.71 -13.18
C THR A 256 19.25 -40.83 -14.41
N VAL A 257 18.59 -41.28 -15.47
CA VAL A 257 18.24 -40.54 -16.68
C VAL A 257 17.70 -39.15 -16.30
N PRO A 258 18.16 -38.05 -16.92
CA PRO A 258 17.62 -36.74 -16.63
C PRO A 258 16.19 -36.68 -17.18
N THR A 259 15.21 -36.81 -16.30
CA THR A 259 13.84 -36.36 -16.58
C THR A 259 13.91 -34.90 -17.00
N ALA A 260 13.18 -34.59 -18.08
CA ALA A 260 13.08 -33.28 -18.68
C ALA A 260 12.97 -32.18 -17.61
N GLN A 261 13.87 -31.20 -17.76
CA GLN A 261 13.97 -29.94 -17.03
C GLN A 261 12.77 -29.59 -16.14
N GLU A 262 12.98 -29.61 -14.82
CA GLU A 262 12.28 -28.72 -13.91
C GLU A 262 12.49 -27.29 -14.43
N ARG A 263 11.46 -26.73 -15.06
CA ARG A 263 11.36 -25.29 -15.30
C ARG A 263 11.45 -24.67 -13.90
N ALA A 264 12.51 -23.92 -13.63
CA ALA A 264 12.69 -23.19 -12.37
C ALA A 264 11.69 -22.02 -12.35
N THR A 265 10.42 -22.35 -12.22
CA THR A 265 9.31 -21.42 -12.11
C THR A 265 9.35 -20.80 -10.71
N LYS A 266 9.04 -19.52 -10.55
CA LYS A 266 8.90 -18.89 -9.22
C LYS A 266 7.84 -19.59 -8.35
N ALA A 267 6.93 -20.32 -8.97
CA ALA A 267 5.87 -21.09 -8.34
C ALA A 267 6.27 -22.57 -8.15
N ARG A 268 6.05 -23.11 -6.95
CA ARG A 268 6.36 -24.49 -6.58
C ARG A 268 5.29 -25.45 -7.12
N PRO A 269 5.63 -26.55 -7.81
CA PRO A 269 4.63 -27.52 -8.25
C PRO A 269 4.00 -28.24 -7.04
N ILE A 270 2.66 -28.30 -6.99
CA ILE A 270 1.89 -29.05 -5.95
C ILE A 270 1.28 -30.33 -6.56
N GLY A 271 1.03 -30.35 -7.87
CA GLY A 271 0.42 -31.47 -8.57
C GLY A 271 0.41 -31.24 -10.09
N PRO A 272 -0.16 -32.18 -10.86
CA PRO A 272 -0.21 -32.05 -12.32
C PRO A 272 -0.99 -30.78 -12.72
N GLY A 273 -0.30 -29.84 -13.38
CA GLY A 273 -0.87 -28.56 -13.85
C GLY A 273 -1.27 -27.59 -12.73
N ARG A 274 -0.79 -27.79 -11.49
CA ARG A 274 -1.08 -26.95 -10.32
C ARG A 274 0.21 -26.47 -9.64
N TYR A 275 0.36 -25.15 -9.50
CA TYR A 275 1.53 -24.50 -8.94
C TYR A 275 1.13 -23.58 -7.79
N LYS A 276 1.97 -23.50 -6.75
CA LYS A 276 1.82 -22.62 -5.58
C LYS A 276 2.75 -21.42 -5.69
N LEU A 277 2.22 -20.23 -5.44
CA LEU A 277 2.99 -19.02 -5.21
C LEU A 277 2.66 -18.49 -3.81
N ASP A 278 3.67 -18.48 -2.94
CA ASP A 278 3.54 -17.90 -1.60
C ASP A 278 4.06 -16.47 -1.62
N THR A 279 3.15 -15.50 -1.43
CA THR A 279 3.44 -14.07 -1.32
C THR A 279 3.06 -13.52 0.05
N LEU A 280 2.94 -14.38 1.07
CA LEU A 280 2.60 -13.95 2.42
C LEU A 280 3.61 -12.94 2.97
N GLY A 281 3.07 -11.84 3.49
CA GLY A 281 3.79 -10.70 4.02
C GLY A 281 4.45 -9.81 2.95
N ALA A 282 4.33 -10.13 1.66
CA ALA A 282 4.76 -9.22 0.62
C ALA A 282 3.87 -7.96 0.63
N VAL A 283 4.52 -6.80 0.61
CA VAL A 283 3.81 -5.51 0.61
C VAL A 283 3.36 -5.20 -0.82
N CYS A 284 2.18 -4.62 -0.97
CA CYS A 284 1.73 -4.18 -2.29
C CYS A 284 2.73 -3.16 -2.92
N PRO A 285 3.06 -3.28 -4.23
CA PRO A 285 2.37 -4.07 -5.27
C PRO A 285 2.95 -5.46 -5.55
N PHE A 286 3.88 -5.97 -4.75
CA PHE A 286 4.64 -7.20 -5.06
C PHE A 286 3.79 -8.45 -5.29
N PRO A 287 2.74 -8.77 -4.49
CA PRO A 287 1.89 -9.95 -4.75
C PRO A 287 1.33 -10.00 -6.18
N LEU A 288 0.89 -8.85 -6.71
CA LEU A 288 0.34 -8.77 -8.06
C LEU A 288 1.41 -8.89 -9.15
N ILE A 289 2.60 -8.34 -8.92
CA ILE A 289 3.72 -8.43 -9.88
C ILE A 289 4.22 -9.88 -9.95
N GLU A 290 4.39 -10.53 -8.81
CA GLU A 290 4.83 -11.92 -8.75
C GLU A 290 3.80 -12.88 -9.33
N ALA A 291 2.50 -12.64 -9.09
CA ALA A 291 1.42 -13.39 -9.73
C ALA A 291 1.45 -13.28 -11.26
N LYS A 292 1.69 -12.08 -11.80
CA LYS A 292 1.82 -11.83 -13.25
C LYS A 292 3.02 -12.57 -13.84
N ASP A 293 4.17 -12.49 -13.19
CA ASP A 293 5.39 -13.17 -13.63
C ASP A 293 5.19 -14.68 -13.61
N ALA A 294 4.61 -15.22 -12.52
CA ALA A 294 4.35 -16.65 -12.39
C ALA A 294 3.41 -17.13 -13.51
N ILE A 295 2.23 -16.51 -13.69
CA ILE A 295 1.26 -16.85 -14.76
C ILE A 295 1.87 -16.78 -16.17
N ALA A 296 2.83 -15.86 -16.40
CA ALA A 296 3.51 -15.79 -17.69
C ALA A 296 4.33 -17.05 -18.00
N GLU A 297 4.83 -17.76 -16.96
CA GLU A 297 5.63 -18.98 -17.08
C GLU A 297 4.81 -20.28 -17.19
N LEU A 298 3.51 -20.25 -16.82
CA LEU A 298 2.58 -21.40 -16.94
C LEU A 298 2.08 -21.61 -18.37
N ASP A 299 1.58 -22.80 -18.68
CA ASP A 299 0.85 -23.11 -19.91
C ASP A 299 -0.67 -22.88 -19.75
N ASP A 300 -1.39 -22.78 -20.87
CA ASP A 300 -2.84 -22.52 -20.86
C ASP A 300 -3.62 -23.65 -20.17
N GLY A 301 -4.57 -23.28 -19.31
CA GLY A 301 -5.35 -24.22 -18.49
C GLY A 301 -4.68 -24.66 -17.19
N GLU A 302 -3.40 -24.33 -16.97
CA GLU A 302 -2.74 -24.57 -15.68
C GLU A 302 -3.22 -23.60 -14.60
N LYS A 303 -3.13 -24.05 -13.34
CA LYS A 303 -3.67 -23.36 -12.17
C LYS A 303 -2.54 -22.86 -11.28
N LEU A 304 -2.62 -21.58 -10.89
CA LEU A 304 -1.74 -20.94 -9.94
C LEU A 304 -2.51 -20.63 -8.65
N VAL A 305 -2.17 -21.33 -7.56
CA VAL A 305 -2.67 -21.08 -6.21
C VAL A 305 -1.78 -20.02 -5.56
N ILE A 306 -2.35 -18.89 -5.15
CA ILE A 306 -1.61 -17.75 -4.61
C ILE A 306 -2.05 -17.53 -3.17
N ASP A 307 -1.10 -17.66 -2.24
CA ASP A 307 -1.26 -17.27 -0.84
C ASP A 307 -0.78 -15.84 -0.65
N PHE A 308 -1.61 -14.98 -0.07
CA PHE A 308 -1.28 -13.58 0.17
C PHE A 308 -2.00 -13.00 1.38
N ASP A 309 -1.46 -11.93 1.95
CA ASP A 309 -2.06 -11.22 3.09
C ASP A 309 -2.17 -9.69 2.85
N CYS A 310 -1.81 -9.21 1.66
CA CYS A 310 -2.10 -7.82 1.29
C CYS A 310 -3.60 -7.69 0.99
N THR A 311 -4.32 -6.90 1.79
CA THR A 311 -5.77 -6.66 1.59
C THR A 311 -6.08 -6.11 0.20
N GLN A 312 -5.20 -5.27 -0.37
CA GLN A 312 -5.39 -4.74 -1.72
C GLN A 312 -5.26 -5.83 -2.82
N ALA A 313 -4.62 -6.96 -2.53
CA ALA A 313 -4.53 -8.08 -3.47
C ALA A 313 -5.86 -8.84 -3.60
N THR A 314 -6.78 -8.73 -2.63
CA THR A 314 -8.11 -9.34 -2.73
C THR A 314 -8.96 -8.71 -3.84
N GLU A 315 -8.66 -7.48 -4.25
CA GLU A 315 -9.36 -6.82 -5.36
C GLU A 315 -8.49 -6.78 -6.62
N SER A 316 -7.20 -6.50 -6.47
CA SER A 316 -6.31 -6.29 -7.61
C SER A 316 -5.91 -7.57 -8.37
N ILE A 317 -5.74 -8.71 -7.69
CA ILE A 317 -5.47 -9.99 -8.37
C ILE A 317 -6.70 -10.46 -9.16
N PRO A 318 -7.92 -10.49 -8.56
CA PRO A 318 -9.12 -10.84 -9.31
C PRO A 318 -9.41 -9.93 -10.50
N GLN A 319 -9.28 -8.61 -10.31
CA GLN A 319 -9.54 -7.67 -11.38
C GLN A 319 -8.52 -7.81 -12.52
N TRP A 320 -7.25 -8.03 -12.19
CA TRP A 320 -6.22 -8.29 -13.19
C TRP A 320 -6.47 -9.58 -13.96
N ALA A 321 -6.85 -10.66 -13.27
CA ALA A 321 -7.18 -11.93 -13.90
C ALA A 321 -8.36 -11.77 -14.89
N ALA A 322 -9.43 -11.08 -14.47
CA ALA A 322 -10.57 -10.79 -15.32
C ALA A 322 -10.23 -9.89 -16.52
N ASP A 323 -9.39 -8.87 -16.32
CA ASP A 323 -8.93 -7.98 -17.39
C ASP A 323 -8.05 -8.71 -18.44
N ASN A 324 -7.41 -9.83 -18.09
CA ASN A 324 -6.53 -10.61 -18.96
C ASN A 324 -7.13 -11.96 -19.42
N GLY A 325 -8.41 -12.22 -19.13
CA GLY A 325 -9.09 -13.45 -19.54
C GLY A 325 -8.66 -14.71 -18.78
N HIS A 326 -8.13 -14.56 -17.58
CA HIS A 326 -7.84 -15.66 -16.67
C HIS A 326 -9.06 -15.97 -15.80
N GLY A 327 -9.27 -17.25 -15.50
CA GLY A 327 -10.33 -17.71 -14.60
C GLY A 327 -9.92 -17.58 -13.14
N ILE A 328 -10.89 -17.49 -12.24
CA ILE A 328 -10.67 -17.47 -10.80
C ILE A 328 -11.48 -18.59 -10.17
N GLU A 329 -10.82 -19.39 -9.36
CA GLU A 329 -11.39 -20.48 -8.57
C GLU A 329 -10.95 -20.32 -7.10
N ASP A 330 -11.68 -20.97 -6.20
CA ASP A 330 -11.27 -21.19 -4.81
C ASP A 330 -10.77 -19.94 -4.07
N PHE A 331 -11.54 -18.83 -4.11
CA PHE A 331 -11.24 -17.67 -3.28
C PHE A 331 -11.71 -17.90 -1.85
N ALA A 332 -10.76 -18.11 -0.95
CA ALA A 332 -11.03 -18.35 0.46
C ALA A 332 -10.24 -17.39 1.35
N GLN A 333 -10.88 -16.89 2.40
CA GLN A 333 -10.16 -16.26 3.51
C GLN A 333 -9.67 -17.37 4.43
N ASN A 334 -8.35 -17.49 4.56
CA ASN A 334 -7.69 -18.41 5.49
C ASN A 334 -7.67 -17.81 6.91
N ARG A 335 -7.23 -18.60 7.90
CA ARG A 335 -7.04 -18.10 9.27
C ARG A 335 -6.00 -16.96 9.29
N ASP A 336 -6.10 -16.05 10.25
CA ASP A 336 -5.09 -14.99 10.51
C ASP A 336 -4.92 -13.93 9.39
N ALA A 337 -6.03 -13.48 8.80
CA ALA A 337 -6.03 -12.40 7.79
C ALA A 337 -5.18 -12.72 6.54
N GLY A 338 -5.09 -14.00 6.17
CA GLY A 338 -4.57 -14.46 4.88
C GLY A 338 -5.72 -14.79 3.92
N TRP A 339 -5.41 -14.75 2.62
CA TRP A 339 -6.30 -15.18 1.54
C TRP A 339 -5.55 -16.13 0.63
N GLU A 340 -6.30 -17.09 0.10
CA GLU A 340 -5.87 -18.01 -0.94
C GLU A 340 -6.77 -17.76 -2.16
N ILE A 341 -6.17 -17.66 -3.34
CA ILE A 341 -6.89 -17.53 -4.60
C ILE A 341 -6.26 -18.45 -5.64
N THR A 342 -7.09 -19.15 -6.42
CA THR A 342 -6.62 -19.92 -7.56
C THR A 342 -6.90 -19.16 -8.85
N VAL A 343 -5.85 -18.87 -9.62
CA VAL A 343 -5.96 -18.25 -10.95
C VAL A 343 -5.69 -19.30 -12.01
N VAL A 344 -6.61 -19.45 -12.95
CA VAL A 344 -6.51 -20.40 -14.07
C VAL A 344 -6.11 -19.64 -15.33
N LYS A 345 -4.94 -19.97 -15.90
CA LYS A 345 -4.46 -19.28 -17.10
C LYS A 345 -5.38 -19.56 -18.28
N ASN A 346 -5.86 -18.49 -18.92
CA ASN A 346 -6.69 -18.54 -20.13
C ASN A 346 -7.84 -19.56 -20.02
N ALA A 347 -8.58 -19.53 -18.90
CA ALA A 347 -9.76 -20.36 -18.74
C ALA A 347 -10.69 -20.11 -19.94
N ALA A 348 -10.90 -21.15 -20.75
CA ALA A 348 -11.80 -21.07 -21.88
C ALA A 348 -13.17 -20.56 -21.37
N ARG A 349 -13.65 -19.49 -21.99
CA ARG A 349 -14.92 -18.83 -21.64
C ARG A 349 -16.10 -19.78 -21.60
#